data_AF-A0A0B2W6D1-F1
#
_entry.id   AF-A0A0B2W6D1-F1
#
_cell.length_a   1.000
_cell.length_b   1.000
_cell.length_c   1.000
_cell.angle_alpha   90.00
_cell.angle_beta   90.00
_cell.angle_gamma   90.00
#
_symmetry.space_group_name_H-M   'P 1'
#
loop_
_entity.id
_entity.type
_entity.pdbx_description
1 polymer ?
#
loop_
_entity_poly.entity_id
_entity_poly.type
_entity_poly.pdbx_seq_one_letter_code
_entity_poly.pdbx_strand_id
1 'polypeptide(L)'
;MFRRHCIVSYVLMKYDWGMLIDADIGVVNPTRLIEEYIDENYDIIFYDRFYNWEIACGSYIARNSEESVNFLRKFAEYENKLPNSFHGRDNGAIHFYLFENATERVPAILRKCHSLWQRSKGFSDLFAAEACIRILLSQNIRLIPRIKIMRKGEAWVRDAFLTRGMWSWKSDFMLHGLKHQSLVTGNLTVWLNNEGDQSSWLQPFTRLDFNSSECATGSQLWYWNTSLIADESIINSILRRRISKADDWFKRGIYDMIELLEKNQNNSTNLLH
;
A
#
# COMPACT_ATOMS: atom_id res chain seq x y z
N MET A 1 8.73 4.22 -11.34
CA MET A 1 7.80 4.51 -10.22
C MET A 1 8.43 5.52 -9.26
N PHE A 2 9.71 5.38 -8.94
CA PHE A 2 10.42 6.20 -7.94
C PHE A 2 10.49 7.70 -8.21
N ARG A 3 10.44 8.13 -9.49
CA ARG A 3 10.40 9.55 -9.88
C ARG A 3 9.31 10.36 -9.15
N ARG A 4 8.18 9.73 -8.79
CA ARG A 4 7.09 10.39 -8.05
C ARG A 4 7.55 10.89 -6.68
N HIS A 5 8.39 10.13 -5.96
CA HIS A 5 8.91 10.54 -4.64
C HIS A 5 9.85 11.74 -4.77
N CYS A 6 10.65 11.79 -5.84
CA CYS A 6 11.48 12.95 -6.18
C CYS A 6 10.61 14.20 -6.41
N ILE A 7 9.58 14.09 -7.25
CA ILE A 7 8.64 15.21 -7.53
C ILE A 7 7.98 15.69 -6.23
N VAL A 8 7.47 14.77 -5.39
CA VAL A 8 6.87 15.13 -4.10
C VAL A 8 7.87 15.90 -3.23
N SER A 9 9.15 15.49 -3.18
CA SER A 9 10.17 16.23 -2.41
C SER A 9 10.35 17.69 -2.84
N TYR A 10 10.13 18.02 -4.12
CA TYR A 10 10.22 19.40 -4.62
C TYR A 10 8.94 20.19 -4.41
N VAL A 11 7.79 19.54 -4.59
CA VAL A 11 6.48 20.17 -4.37
C VAL A 11 6.26 20.45 -2.89
N LEU A 12 6.62 19.51 -2.03
CA LEU A 12 6.45 19.58 -0.57
C LEU A 12 7.10 20.84 0.04
N MET A 13 8.25 21.28 -0.47
CA MET A 13 8.95 22.47 0.03
C MET A 13 8.12 23.78 -0.08
N LYS A 14 7.00 23.77 -0.83
CA LYS A 14 6.13 24.93 -1.05
C LYS A 14 4.89 24.95 -0.15
N TYR A 15 4.67 23.90 0.64
CA TYR A 15 3.46 23.71 1.44
C TYR A 15 3.84 23.21 2.84
N ASP A 16 2.93 23.26 3.82
CA ASP A 16 3.20 22.69 5.16
C ASP A 16 3.09 21.16 5.16
N TRP A 17 2.18 20.65 4.34
CA TRP A 17 1.91 19.23 4.14
C TRP A 17 1.72 18.94 2.66
N GLY A 18 2.09 17.73 2.24
CA GLY A 18 1.85 17.22 0.89
C GLY A 18 1.35 15.78 0.95
N MET A 19 0.47 15.43 0.03
CA MET A 19 -0.05 14.07 -0.11
C MET A 19 0.25 13.55 -1.51
N LEU A 20 0.91 12.38 -1.58
CA LEU A 20 0.94 11.61 -2.82
C LEU A 20 -0.36 10.80 -2.93
N ILE A 21 -0.94 10.77 -4.13
CA ILE A 21 -2.11 9.96 -4.45
C ILE A 21 -1.93 9.38 -5.86
N ASP A 22 -2.11 8.06 -6.01
CA ASP A 22 -2.14 7.40 -7.31
C ASP A 22 -3.40 7.78 -8.12
N ALA A 23 -3.26 7.78 -9.44
CA ALA A 23 -4.32 8.22 -10.36
C ALA A 23 -5.59 7.33 -10.35
N ASP A 24 -5.52 6.15 -9.72
CA ASP A 24 -6.64 5.23 -9.54
C ASP A 24 -7.19 5.23 -8.10
N ILE A 25 -6.90 6.27 -7.33
CA ILE A 25 -7.54 6.55 -6.03
C ILE A 25 -8.60 7.64 -6.22
N GLY A 26 -9.81 7.38 -5.76
CA GLY A 26 -10.93 8.33 -5.82
C GLY A 26 -11.59 8.55 -4.47
N VAL A 27 -11.97 9.79 -4.19
CA VAL A 27 -12.80 10.15 -3.03
C VAL A 27 -14.20 9.58 -3.23
N VAL A 28 -14.70 8.81 -2.26
CA VAL A 28 -16.10 8.35 -2.24
C VAL A 28 -16.92 9.09 -1.20
N ASN A 29 -16.26 9.58 -0.15
CA ASN A 29 -16.90 10.26 0.96
C ASN A 29 -16.28 11.65 1.19
N PRO A 30 -16.86 12.72 0.60
CA PRO A 30 -16.35 14.08 0.76
C PRO A 30 -16.69 14.71 2.11
N THR A 31 -17.38 14.01 3.03
CA THR A 31 -17.65 14.53 4.38
C THR A 31 -16.52 14.23 5.36
N ARG A 32 -15.51 13.46 4.93
CA ARG A 32 -14.29 13.16 5.70
C ARG A 32 -13.20 14.11 5.26
N LEU A 33 -12.37 14.50 6.22
CA LEU A 33 -11.27 15.44 5.99
C LEU A 33 -9.94 14.70 5.97
N ILE A 34 -9.00 15.12 5.14
CA ILE A 34 -7.67 14.51 5.09
C ILE A 34 -6.88 14.79 6.38
N GLU A 35 -7.19 15.91 7.01
CA GLU A 35 -6.65 16.39 8.29
C GLU A 35 -6.89 15.39 9.43
N GLU A 36 -7.93 14.55 9.34
CA GLU A 36 -8.20 13.49 10.31
C GLU A 36 -7.07 12.43 10.36
N TYR A 37 -6.26 12.36 9.30
CA TYR A 37 -5.17 11.40 9.16
C TYR A 37 -3.79 12.03 9.37
N ILE A 38 -3.73 13.34 9.62
CA ILE A 38 -2.49 14.05 9.94
C ILE A 38 -2.13 13.82 11.41
N ASP A 39 -0.85 13.55 11.67
CA ASP A 39 -0.29 13.37 13.01
C ASP A 39 1.04 14.11 13.09
N GLU A 40 1.04 15.29 13.73
CA GLU A 40 2.18 16.21 13.75
C GLU A 40 3.44 15.66 14.42
N ASN A 41 3.30 14.56 15.17
CA ASN A 41 4.44 13.86 15.78
C ASN A 41 5.31 13.15 14.73
N TYR A 42 4.79 12.93 13.52
CA TYR A 42 5.45 12.20 12.45
C TYR A 42 5.70 13.11 11.24
N ASP A 43 6.81 12.86 10.57
CA ASP A 43 7.22 13.56 9.36
C ASP A 43 6.57 12.94 8.12
N ILE A 44 6.46 11.60 8.07
CA ILE A 44 5.79 10.88 6.98
C ILE A 44 4.85 9.84 7.56
N ILE A 45 3.65 9.75 6.97
CA ILE A 45 2.61 8.80 7.32
C ILE A 45 2.32 7.91 6.11
N PHE A 46 2.73 6.65 6.23
CA PHE A 46 2.37 5.55 5.34
C PHE A 46 1.23 4.72 5.96
N TYR A 47 0.82 3.68 5.24
CA TYR A 47 -0.12 2.69 5.74
C TYR A 47 0.17 1.30 5.21
N ASP A 48 -0.22 0.29 5.99
CA ASP A 48 -0.20 -1.09 5.54
C ASP A 48 -1.34 -1.35 4.54
N ARG A 49 -1.03 -1.98 3.39
CA ARG A 49 -2.07 -2.46 2.47
C ARG A 49 -2.99 -3.45 3.17
N PHE A 50 -4.26 -3.50 2.77
CA PHE A 50 -5.26 -4.29 3.50
C PHE A 50 -5.14 -5.80 3.34
N TYR A 51 -4.73 -6.28 2.15
CA TYR A 51 -4.82 -7.70 1.77
C TYR A 51 -3.47 -8.44 1.81
N ASN A 52 -2.37 -7.74 2.08
CA ASN A 52 -1.03 -8.31 2.22
C ASN A 52 -0.24 -7.50 3.27
N TRP A 53 1.08 -7.70 3.38
CA TRP A 53 1.93 -7.03 4.37
C TRP A 53 2.83 -5.94 3.77
N GLU A 54 2.50 -5.49 2.56
CA GLU A 54 3.17 -4.35 1.93
C GLU A 54 2.84 -3.05 2.66
N ILE A 55 3.82 -2.15 2.72
CA ILE A 55 3.60 -0.73 3.01
C ILE A 55 3.23 -0.08 1.68
N ALA A 56 2.07 0.55 1.61
CA ALA A 56 1.63 1.20 0.39
C ALA A 56 2.46 2.46 0.10
N CYS A 57 3.03 2.54 -1.11
CA CYS A 57 3.70 3.74 -1.62
C CYS A 57 2.85 4.49 -2.67
N GLY A 58 1.67 3.97 -3.02
CA GLY A 58 0.72 4.61 -3.91
C GLY A 58 0.01 5.83 -3.30
N SER A 59 0.08 5.97 -1.98
CA SER A 59 -0.33 7.19 -1.30
C SER A 59 0.39 7.30 0.05
N TYR A 60 0.74 8.52 0.45
CA TYR A 60 1.26 8.85 1.79
C TYR A 60 1.11 10.35 2.03
N ILE A 61 1.10 10.74 3.31
CA ILE A 61 1.11 12.14 3.75
C ILE A 61 2.51 12.45 4.24
N ALA A 62 3.07 13.59 3.86
CA ALA A 62 4.38 14.06 4.30
C ALA A 62 4.28 15.51 4.78
N ARG A 63 4.88 15.79 5.94
CA ARG A 63 5.12 17.14 6.46
C ARG A 63 6.30 17.76 5.76
N ASN A 64 6.26 19.06 5.49
CA ASN A 64 7.44 19.80 5.04
C ASN A 64 8.45 19.94 6.18
N SER A 65 9.39 19.00 6.21
CA SER A 65 10.55 18.98 7.10
C SER A 65 11.78 18.55 6.30
N GLU A 66 12.97 18.89 6.81
CA GLU A 66 14.23 18.48 6.20
C GLU A 66 14.32 16.95 6.13
N GLU A 67 13.84 16.26 7.17
CA GLU A 67 13.75 14.81 7.25
C GLU A 67 12.88 14.22 6.14
N SER A 68 11.66 14.74 5.94
CA SER A 68 10.77 14.28 4.87
C SER A 68 11.36 14.47 3.48
N VAL A 69 11.92 15.65 3.21
CA VAL A 69 12.51 15.97 1.90
C VAL A 69 13.70 15.07 1.62
N ASN A 70 14.59 14.87 2.61
CA ASN A 70 15.76 14.01 2.48
C ASN A 70 15.36 12.53 2.33
N PHE A 71 14.37 12.07 3.09
CA PHE A 71 13.82 10.72 2.95
C PHE A 71 13.30 10.47 1.53
N LEU A 72 12.46 11.37 1.00
CA LEU A 72 11.84 11.19 -0.31
C LEU A 72 12.84 11.23 -1.47
N ARG A 73 13.89 12.06 -1.37
CA ARG A 73 14.98 12.10 -2.34
C ARG A 73 15.80 10.82 -2.32
N LYS A 74 16.24 10.38 -1.14
CA LYS A 74 16.99 9.12 -0.98
C LYS A 74 16.16 7.91 -1.38
N PHE A 75 14.87 7.90 -1.08
CA PHE A 75 13.98 6.82 -1.52
C PHE A 75 13.84 6.82 -3.05
N ALA A 76 13.75 7.99 -3.69
CA ALA A 76 13.75 8.07 -5.15
C ALA A 76 15.06 7.52 -5.76
N GLU A 77 16.21 7.83 -5.16
CA GLU A 77 17.52 7.31 -5.59
C GLU A 77 17.68 5.80 -5.35
N TYR A 78 16.89 5.23 -4.44
CA TYR A 78 16.87 3.79 -4.17
C TYR A 78 16.45 2.95 -5.39
N GLU A 79 15.90 3.58 -6.44
CA GLU A 79 15.71 2.96 -7.76
C GLU A 79 17.00 2.31 -8.30
N ASN A 80 18.17 2.88 -7.98
CA ASN A 80 19.47 2.37 -8.41
C ASN A 80 19.96 1.13 -7.61
N LYS A 81 19.26 0.78 -6.53
CA LYS A 81 19.60 -0.37 -5.66
C LYS A 81 18.65 -1.55 -5.83
N LEU A 82 17.67 -1.45 -6.74
CA LEU A 82 16.72 -2.52 -6.99
C LEU A 82 17.44 -3.74 -7.59
N PRO A 83 17.03 -4.96 -7.21
CA PRO A 83 17.55 -6.14 -7.87
C PRO A 83 17.01 -6.27 -9.30
N ASN A 84 17.78 -6.91 -10.18
CA ASN A 84 17.37 -7.28 -11.54
C ASN A 84 16.43 -8.52 -11.55
N SER A 85 15.47 -8.56 -10.62
CA SER A 85 14.51 -9.64 -10.39
C SER A 85 13.10 -9.07 -10.23
N PHE A 86 12.08 -9.90 -9.99
CA PHE A 86 10.75 -9.39 -9.68
C PHE A 86 10.76 -8.73 -8.28
N HIS A 87 10.66 -7.40 -8.22
CA HIS A 87 10.98 -6.67 -6.98
C HIS A 87 9.85 -5.84 -6.37
N GLY A 88 8.64 -5.82 -6.96
CA GLY A 88 7.49 -5.10 -6.38
C GLY A 88 7.54 -3.57 -6.51
N ARG A 89 8.48 -3.03 -7.31
CA ARG A 89 8.71 -1.59 -7.49
C ARG A 89 8.97 -0.89 -6.15
N ASP A 90 8.37 0.27 -5.91
CA ASP A 90 8.54 1.04 -4.67
C ASP A 90 7.81 0.45 -3.47
N ASN A 91 6.62 -0.15 -3.67
CA ASN A 91 5.96 -0.90 -2.59
C ASN A 91 6.84 -2.04 -2.05
N GLY A 92 7.54 -2.78 -2.91
CA GLY A 92 8.48 -3.81 -2.44
C GLY A 92 9.75 -3.21 -1.83
N ALA A 93 10.26 -2.11 -2.39
CA ALA A 93 11.52 -1.50 -1.98
C ALA A 93 11.45 -0.72 -0.65
N ILE A 94 10.32 -0.08 -0.32
CA ILE A 94 10.17 0.75 0.88
C ILE A 94 10.53 0.01 2.16
N HIS A 95 10.26 -1.30 2.20
CA HIS A 95 10.58 -2.14 3.35
C HIS A 95 12.08 -2.23 3.61
N PHE A 96 12.85 -2.50 2.55
CA PHE A 96 14.31 -2.58 2.62
C PHE A 96 14.92 -1.22 2.88
N TYR A 97 14.43 -0.19 2.17
CA TYR A 97 14.88 1.19 2.35
C TYR A 97 14.67 1.69 3.78
N LEU A 98 13.49 1.47 4.36
CA LEU A 98 13.20 1.86 5.74
C LEU A 98 14.19 1.22 6.72
N PHE A 99 14.45 -0.08 6.58
CA PHE A 99 15.34 -0.79 7.49
C PHE A 99 16.80 -0.36 7.33
N GLU A 100 17.31 -0.29 6.09
CA GLU A 100 18.68 0.12 5.79
C GLU A 100 18.96 1.56 6.25
N ASN A 101 17.99 2.46 6.09
CA ASN A 101 18.15 3.86 6.50
C ASN A 101 18.00 4.04 8.02
N ALA A 102 17.45 3.06 8.74
CA ALA A 102 17.27 3.09 10.19
C ALA A 102 18.55 2.75 10.98
N THR A 103 19.49 2.02 10.37
CA THR A 103 20.64 1.46 11.10
C THR A 103 21.86 1.26 10.21
N GLU A 104 23.03 1.69 10.70
CA GLU A 104 24.32 1.38 10.08
C GLU A 104 24.74 -0.08 10.31
N ARG A 105 24.15 -0.74 11.32
CA ARG A 105 24.39 -2.17 11.55
C ARG A 105 23.57 -2.97 10.55
N VAL A 106 24.25 -3.78 9.74
CA VAL A 106 23.65 -4.76 8.83
C VAL A 106 23.59 -6.12 9.52
N PRO A 107 22.44 -6.54 10.08
CA PRO A 107 22.33 -7.84 10.70
C PRO A 107 22.51 -8.93 9.65
N ALA A 108 23.06 -10.09 10.02
CA ALA A 108 23.23 -11.21 9.09
C ALA A 108 21.91 -11.63 8.41
N ILE A 109 20.79 -11.47 9.10
CA ILE A 109 19.44 -11.73 8.60
C ILE A 109 19.01 -10.75 7.49
N LEU A 110 19.49 -9.49 7.47
CA LEU A 110 19.20 -8.56 6.38
C LEU A 110 19.76 -9.09 5.04
N ARG A 111 20.97 -9.67 5.04
CA ARG A 111 21.55 -10.32 3.86
C ARG A 111 20.69 -11.47 3.34
N LYS A 112 20.06 -12.23 4.25
CA LYS A 112 19.11 -13.30 3.88
C LYS A 112 17.86 -12.72 3.22
N CYS A 113 17.27 -11.65 3.77
CA CYS A 113 16.12 -10.99 3.15
C CYS A 113 16.46 -10.42 1.75
N HIS A 114 17.61 -9.76 1.60
CA HIS A 114 18.07 -9.31 0.27
C HIS A 114 18.25 -10.46 -0.71
N SER A 115 18.81 -11.58 -0.25
CA SER A 115 19.02 -12.73 -1.11
C SER A 115 17.69 -13.31 -1.63
N LEU A 116 16.62 -13.30 -0.82
CA LEU A 116 15.28 -13.66 -1.27
C LEU A 116 14.78 -12.67 -2.34
N TRP A 117 14.90 -11.37 -2.05
CA TRP A 117 14.45 -10.31 -2.96
C TRP A 117 15.17 -10.35 -4.32
N GLN A 118 16.49 -10.54 -4.31
CA GLN A 118 17.35 -10.66 -5.49
C GLN A 118 17.01 -11.83 -6.41
N ARG A 119 16.31 -12.85 -5.90
CA ARG A 119 15.98 -14.07 -6.66
C ARG A 119 14.48 -14.24 -6.90
N SER A 120 13.70 -13.27 -6.46
CA SER A 120 12.25 -13.27 -6.63
C SER A 120 11.85 -13.34 -8.10
N LYS A 121 10.94 -14.26 -8.43
CA LYS A 121 10.42 -14.47 -9.79
C LYS A 121 8.97 -14.01 -9.94
N GLY A 122 8.29 -13.72 -8.83
CA GLY A 122 6.88 -13.32 -8.82
C GLY A 122 6.42 -12.95 -7.42
N PHE A 123 5.10 -12.77 -7.29
CA PHE A 123 4.52 -12.27 -6.03
C PHE A 123 4.79 -13.18 -4.82
N SER A 124 4.76 -14.50 -4.96
CA SER A 124 5.02 -15.42 -3.84
C SER A 124 6.46 -15.25 -3.29
N ASP A 125 7.47 -15.19 -4.15
CA ASP A 125 8.86 -14.98 -3.71
C ASP A 125 9.07 -13.57 -3.13
N LEU A 126 8.47 -12.55 -3.75
CA LEU A 126 8.51 -11.17 -3.26
C LEU A 126 7.90 -11.08 -1.87
N PHE A 127 6.72 -11.67 -1.69
CA PHE A 127 6.02 -11.74 -0.42
C PHE A 127 6.86 -12.44 0.65
N ALA A 128 7.55 -13.53 0.33
CA ALA A 128 8.51 -14.15 1.26
C ALA A 128 9.66 -13.20 1.66
N ALA A 129 10.20 -12.44 0.70
CA ALA A 129 11.23 -11.44 0.96
C ALA A 129 10.71 -10.28 1.83
N GLU A 130 9.51 -9.79 1.55
CA GLU A 130 8.81 -8.76 2.33
C GLU A 130 8.49 -9.24 3.75
N ALA A 131 8.10 -10.50 3.91
CA ALA A 131 7.82 -11.08 5.23
C ALA A 131 9.10 -11.08 6.08
N CYS A 132 10.24 -11.49 5.49
CA CYS A 132 11.55 -11.45 6.13
C CYS A 132 11.89 -10.06 6.65
N ILE A 133 11.81 -9.02 5.80
CA ILE A 133 12.18 -7.66 6.19
C ILE A 133 11.14 -7.01 7.11
N ARG A 134 9.85 -7.36 7.01
CA ARG A 134 8.80 -6.89 7.93
C ARG A 134 8.97 -7.42 9.35
N ILE A 135 9.45 -8.65 9.52
CA ILE A 135 9.81 -9.18 10.85
C ILE A 135 10.93 -8.33 11.46
N LEU A 136 11.97 -8.02 10.67
CA LEU A 136 13.08 -7.18 11.12
C LEU A 136 12.63 -5.76 11.48
N LEU A 137 11.84 -5.12 10.62
CA LEU A 137 11.26 -3.80 10.89
C LEU A 137 10.43 -3.80 12.17
N SER A 138 9.59 -4.81 12.37
CA SER A 138 8.72 -4.89 13.56
C SER A 138 9.51 -5.01 14.86
N GLN A 139 10.62 -5.77 14.85
CA GLN A 139 11.53 -5.88 15.99
C GLN A 139 12.34 -4.61 16.25
N ASN A 140 12.45 -3.73 15.25
CA ASN A 140 13.32 -2.56 15.25
C ASN A 140 12.56 -1.25 14.95
N ILE A 141 11.25 -1.21 15.18
CA ILE A 141 10.40 -0.07 14.76
C ILE A 141 10.86 1.27 15.36
N ARG A 142 11.51 1.22 16.53
CA ARG A 142 12.08 2.38 17.22
C ARG A 142 13.22 3.05 16.43
N LEU A 143 13.79 2.37 15.43
CA LEU A 143 14.90 2.87 14.61
C LEU A 143 14.46 3.78 13.45
N ILE A 144 13.16 3.83 13.14
CA ILE A 144 12.59 4.75 12.14
C ILE A 144 11.79 5.85 12.85
N PRO A 145 12.44 6.72 13.66
CA PRO A 145 11.74 7.73 14.41
C PRO A 145 10.97 8.64 13.44
N ARG A 146 9.76 9.02 13.81
CA ARG A 146 8.91 9.97 13.07
C ARG A 146 8.39 9.50 11.72
N ILE A 147 8.46 8.21 11.41
CA ILE A 147 7.64 7.61 10.34
C ILE A 147 6.50 6.82 10.97
N LYS A 148 5.26 7.15 10.60
CA LYS A 148 4.06 6.40 10.99
C LYS A 148 3.70 5.42 9.89
N ILE A 149 3.37 4.19 10.28
CA ILE A 149 2.73 3.22 9.39
C ILE A 149 1.38 2.89 10.03
N MET A 150 0.31 3.43 9.46
CA MET A 150 -1.05 3.18 9.92
C MET A 150 -1.44 1.72 9.71
N ARG A 151 -2.19 1.15 10.66
CA ARG A 151 -2.61 -0.25 10.55
C ARG A 151 -3.73 -0.40 9.52
N LYS A 152 -3.97 -1.65 9.13
CA LYS A 152 -5.06 -2.01 8.20
C LYS A 152 -6.40 -1.53 8.78
N GLY A 153 -7.13 -0.73 8.01
CA GLY A 153 -8.42 -0.17 8.44
C GLY A 153 -8.37 1.21 9.08
N GLU A 154 -7.18 1.76 9.32
CA GLU A 154 -7.04 3.08 9.94
C GLU A 154 -6.76 4.21 8.94
N ALA A 155 -6.23 3.88 7.75
CA ALA A 155 -5.81 4.87 6.75
C ALA A 155 -6.98 5.47 5.94
N TRP A 156 -6.70 6.54 5.20
CA TRP A 156 -7.67 7.27 4.35
C TRP A 156 -8.13 6.48 3.11
N VAL A 157 -7.46 5.40 2.77
CA VAL A 157 -7.71 4.65 1.54
C VAL A 157 -7.64 3.15 1.75
N ARG A 158 -8.50 2.42 1.04
CA ARG A 158 -8.42 0.97 0.88
C ARG A 158 -8.80 0.55 -0.53
N ASP A 159 -8.38 -0.64 -0.95
CA ASP A 159 -8.75 -1.16 -2.26
C ASP A 159 -10.27 -1.40 -2.38
N ALA A 160 -10.85 -0.98 -3.50
CA ALA A 160 -12.29 -1.11 -3.76
C ALA A 160 -12.76 -2.58 -3.81
N PHE A 161 -11.94 -3.47 -4.36
CA PHE A 161 -12.31 -4.88 -4.52
C PHE A 161 -12.57 -5.60 -3.19
N LEU A 162 -12.00 -5.12 -2.07
CA LEU A 162 -12.13 -5.75 -0.75
C LEU A 162 -13.58 -5.93 -0.33
N THR A 163 -14.41 -4.94 -0.65
CA THR A 163 -15.83 -4.83 -0.33
C THR A 163 -16.69 -4.74 -1.59
N ARG A 164 -16.15 -5.11 -2.76
CA ARG A 164 -16.89 -5.05 -4.03
C ARG A 164 -17.38 -3.64 -4.38
N GLY A 165 -16.61 -2.62 -4.02
CA GLY A 165 -16.97 -1.20 -4.21
C GLY A 165 -17.93 -0.64 -3.15
N MET A 166 -18.43 -1.46 -2.21
CA MET A 166 -19.25 -0.96 -1.12
C MET A 166 -18.42 -0.10 -0.17
N TRP A 167 -19.02 0.95 0.39
CA TRP A 167 -18.36 1.86 1.32
C TRP A 167 -19.34 2.43 2.36
N SER A 168 -18.81 3.02 3.43
CA SER A 168 -19.61 3.60 4.52
C SER A 168 -19.28 5.06 4.78
N TRP A 169 -20.32 5.85 5.04
CA TRP A 169 -20.18 7.26 5.46
C TRP A 169 -19.36 7.45 6.75
N LYS A 170 -19.35 6.45 7.63
CA LYS A 170 -18.68 6.56 8.93
C LYS A 170 -17.19 6.27 8.86
N SER A 171 -16.77 5.29 8.06
CA SER A 171 -15.41 4.75 8.10
C SER A 171 -14.58 5.00 6.85
N ASP A 172 -15.20 5.13 5.68
CA ASP A 172 -14.48 5.24 4.41
C ASP A 172 -14.29 6.69 3.98
N PHE A 173 -13.13 6.97 3.36
CA PHE A 173 -12.84 8.25 2.70
C PHE A 173 -12.57 8.07 1.21
N MET A 174 -11.50 7.35 0.85
CA MET A 174 -11.10 7.09 -0.53
C MET A 174 -11.06 5.59 -0.85
N LEU A 175 -11.26 5.25 -2.12
CA LEU A 175 -11.06 3.89 -2.64
C LEU A 175 -9.92 3.88 -3.67
N HIS A 176 -9.04 2.89 -3.55
CA HIS A 176 -7.95 2.62 -4.50
C HIS A 176 -8.34 1.54 -5.51
N GLY A 177 -7.69 1.55 -6.68
CA GLY A 177 -7.86 0.55 -7.73
C GLY A 177 -9.00 0.83 -8.69
N LEU A 178 -9.45 2.09 -8.79
CA LEU A 178 -10.55 2.54 -9.65
C LEU A 178 -10.14 2.65 -11.13
N LYS A 179 -9.50 1.61 -11.66
CA LYS A 179 -9.04 1.56 -13.06
C LYS A 179 -10.21 1.28 -13.99
N HIS A 180 -10.36 2.08 -15.05
CA HIS A 180 -11.44 1.92 -16.02
C HIS A 180 -11.52 0.50 -16.60
N GLN A 181 -10.37 -0.11 -16.93
CA GLN A 181 -10.28 -1.48 -17.46
C GLN A 181 -10.72 -2.58 -16.48
N SER A 182 -10.86 -2.25 -15.20
CA SER A 182 -11.32 -3.17 -14.13
C SER A 182 -12.74 -2.83 -13.67
N LEU A 183 -13.42 -1.90 -14.35
CA LEU A 183 -14.81 -1.57 -14.04
C LEU A 183 -15.72 -2.75 -14.45
N VAL A 184 -16.58 -3.18 -13.52
CA VAL A 184 -17.59 -4.21 -13.82
C VAL A 184 -18.69 -3.62 -14.70
N THR A 185 -18.76 -4.06 -15.95
CA THR A 185 -19.77 -3.63 -16.96
C THR A 185 -20.69 -4.76 -17.42
N GLY A 186 -20.44 -6.00 -16.99
CA GLY A 186 -21.11 -7.22 -17.44
C GLY A 186 -22.13 -7.79 -16.44
N ASN A 187 -22.36 -9.12 -16.53
CA ASN A 187 -23.32 -9.83 -15.67
C ASN A 187 -22.88 -9.78 -14.19
N LEU A 188 -23.60 -8.97 -13.41
CA LEU A 188 -23.33 -8.76 -11.99
C LEU A 188 -23.36 -10.06 -11.18
N THR A 189 -24.27 -10.99 -11.49
CA THR A 189 -24.39 -12.27 -10.76
C THR A 189 -23.14 -13.14 -10.94
N VAL A 190 -22.60 -13.20 -12.15
CA VAL A 190 -21.37 -13.97 -12.44
C VAL A 190 -20.20 -13.38 -11.64
N TRP A 191 -20.07 -12.06 -11.65
CA TRP A 191 -19.02 -11.38 -10.91
C TRP A 191 -19.16 -11.54 -9.39
N LEU A 192 -20.38 -11.42 -8.86
CA LEU A 192 -20.67 -11.64 -7.44
C LEU A 192 -20.37 -13.07 -6.99
N ASN A 193 -20.29 -14.04 -7.90
CA ASN A 193 -19.90 -15.40 -7.59
C ASN A 193 -18.39 -15.66 -7.74
N ASN A 194 -17.63 -14.70 -8.30
CA ASN A 194 -16.18 -14.81 -8.41
C ASN A 194 -15.49 -14.28 -7.14
N GLU A 195 -15.27 -15.16 -6.17
CA GLU A 195 -14.57 -14.79 -4.93
C GLU A 195 -13.07 -14.50 -5.10
N GLY A 196 -12.48 -14.95 -6.20
CA GLY A 196 -11.05 -14.81 -6.50
C GLY A 196 -10.67 -13.48 -7.16
N ASP A 197 -11.64 -12.66 -7.56
CA ASP A 197 -11.38 -11.37 -8.17
C ASP A 197 -10.85 -10.36 -7.15
N GLN A 198 -9.64 -9.86 -7.43
CA GLN A 198 -8.91 -8.90 -6.59
C GLN A 198 -8.62 -7.60 -7.33
N SER A 199 -9.36 -7.32 -8.40
CA SER A 199 -9.09 -6.16 -9.25
C SER A 199 -10.34 -5.40 -9.63
N SER A 200 -11.45 -6.10 -9.87
CA SER A 200 -12.65 -5.44 -10.36
C SER A 200 -13.42 -4.72 -9.27
N TRP A 201 -14.13 -3.68 -9.67
CA TRP A 201 -14.87 -2.81 -8.79
C TRP A 201 -16.20 -2.37 -9.42
N LEU A 202 -17.17 -2.09 -8.55
CA LEU A 202 -18.42 -1.45 -8.94
C LEU A 202 -18.32 0.05 -8.75
N GLN A 203 -18.96 0.78 -9.65
CA GLN A 203 -18.91 2.24 -9.63
C GLN A 203 -19.69 2.83 -8.46
N PRO A 204 -19.04 3.60 -7.56
CA PRO A 204 -19.72 4.24 -6.43
C PRO A 204 -20.60 5.42 -6.84
N PHE A 205 -20.61 5.78 -8.13
CA PHE A 205 -21.40 6.87 -8.70
C PHE A 205 -22.35 6.35 -9.79
N THR A 206 -23.51 6.98 -9.92
CA THR A 206 -24.50 6.71 -10.98
C THR A 206 -24.08 7.30 -12.32
N ARG A 207 -23.07 8.19 -12.34
CA ARG A 207 -22.58 8.94 -13.50
C ARG A 207 -21.05 9.03 -13.48
N LEU A 208 -20.45 9.08 -14.68
CA LEU A 208 -18.99 9.25 -14.89
C LEU A 208 -18.64 10.55 -15.61
N ASP A 209 -19.65 11.17 -16.21
CA ASP A 209 -19.59 12.45 -16.88
C ASP A 209 -19.59 13.59 -15.85
N PHE A 210 -18.48 13.72 -15.13
CA PHE A 210 -18.27 14.86 -14.23
C PHE A 210 -18.00 16.12 -15.06
N ASN A 211 -18.88 17.10 -14.97
CA ASN A 211 -18.66 18.42 -15.55
C ASN A 211 -17.71 19.22 -14.64
N SER A 212 -16.45 19.34 -15.02
CA SER A 212 -15.45 20.07 -14.24
C SER A 212 -15.81 21.56 -14.02
N SER A 213 -16.66 22.12 -14.87
CA SER A 213 -17.18 23.49 -14.73
C SER A 213 -18.09 23.65 -13.50
N GLU A 214 -18.78 22.59 -13.09
CA GLU A 214 -19.64 22.58 -11.90
C GLU A 214 -18.82 22.50 -10.60
N CYS A 215 -17.56 22.09 -10.66
CA CYS A 215 -16.68 22.08 -9.50
C CYS A 215 -16.39 23.47 -8.96
N ALA A 216 -16.30 24.46 -9.85
CA ALA A 216 -16.00 25.84 -9.47
C ALA A 216 -17.13 26.51 -8.68
N THR A 217 -18.37 26.00 -8.79
CA THR A 217 -19.55 26.62 -8.17
C THR A 217 -19.97 25.96 -6.85
N GLY A 218 -19.29 24.88 -6.43
CA GLY A 218 -19.62 24.15 -5.20
C GLY A 218 -20.99 23.46 -5.23
N SER A 219 -21.60 23.31 -6.40
CA SER A 219 -22.85 22.58 -6.58
C SER A 219 -22.63 21.08 -6.36
N GLN A 220 -23.69 20.34 -6.02
CA GLN A 220 -23.60 18.92 -5.64
C GLN A 220 -23.13 18.05 -6.83
N LEU A 221 -21.83 17.76 -6.91
CA LEU A 221 -21.18 16.96 -7.95
C LEU A 221 -21.38 15.44 -7.78
N TRP A 222 -21.76 15.02 -6.58
CA TRP A 222 -21.65 13.64 -6.17
C TRP A 222 -22.97 12.90 -6.38
N TYR A 223 -23.07 12.20 -7.50
CA TYR A 223 -24.21 11.37 -7.84
C TYR A 223 -24.00 9.93 -7.34
N TRP A 224 -24.01 9.71 -6.03
CA TRP A 224 -23.71 8.38 -5.48
C TRP A 224 -24.66 7.29 -5.92
N ASN A 225 -24.11 6.11 -6.18
CA ASN A 225 -24.87 4.88 -6.26
C ASN A 225 -25.18 4.40 -4.83
N THR A 226 -26.39 4.70 -4.36
CA THR A 226 -26.81 4.41 -2.97
C THR A 226 -26.84 2.92 -2.65
N SER A 227 -26.91 2.02 -3.65
CA SER A 227 -26.85 0.57 -3.43
C SER A 227 -25.49 0.08 -2.96
N LEU A 228 -24.43 0.90 -3.10
CA LEU A 228 -23.08 0.59 -2.64
C LEU A 228 -22.75 1.26 -1.30
N ILE A 229 -23.67 2.04 -0.75
CA ILE A 229 -23.52 2.62 0.57
C ILE A 229 -24.07 1.62 1.58
N ALA A 230 -23.23 1.26 2.55
CA ALA A 230 -23.58 0.27 3.57
C ALA A 230 -23.26 0.76 4.99
N ASP A 231 -23.92 0.12 5.95
CA ASP A 231 -23.58 0.28 7.36
C ASP A 231 -22.12 -0.12 7.62
N GLU A 232 -21.47 0.65 8.46
CA GLU A 232 -20.08 0.43 8.87
C GLU A 232 -19.85 -0.99 9.42
N SER A 233 -20.84 -1.55 10.12
CA SER A 233 -20.76 -2.91 10.67
C SER A 233 -20.62 -3.98 9.56
N ILE A 234 -21.29 -3.78 8.42
CA ILE A 234 -21.21 -4.67 7.26
C ILE A 234 -19.82 -4.57 6.63
N ILE A 235 -19.34 -3.33 6.40
CA ILE A 235 -18.01 -3.07 5.86
C ILE A 235 -16.93 -3.68 6.76
N ASN A 236 -16.99 -3.41 8.06
CA ASN A 236 -16.03 -3.91 9.03
C ASN A 236 -16.05 -5.44 9.15
N SER A 237 -17.21 -6.09 9.04
CA SER A 237 -17.31 -7.55 9.03
C SER A 237 -16.56 -8.15 7.83
N ILE A 238 -16.75 -7.59 6.63
CA ILE A 238 -16.05 -8.03 5.41
C ILE A 238 -14.54 -7.79 5.56
N LEU A 239 -14.15 -6.59 5.98
CA LEU A 239 -12.75 -6.19 6.10
C LEU A 239 -11.99 -7.03 7.13
N ARG A 240 -12.59 -7.34 8.29
CA ARG A 240 -11.98 -8.24 9.29
C ARG A 240 -11.70 -9.62 8.73
N ARG A 241 -12.61 -10.18 7.94
CA ARG A 241 -12.39 -11.46 7.26
C ARG A 241 -11.26 -11.38 6.23
N ARG A 242 -11.12 -10.25 5.53
CA ARG A 242 -9.99 -10.02 4.59
C ARG A 242 -8.65 -9.89 5.32
N ILE A 243 -8.60 -9.18 6.45
CA ILE A 243 -7.39 -9.08 7.29
C ILE A 243 -6.98 -10.45 7.79
N SER A 244 -7.93 -11.23 8.32
CA SER A 244 -7.65 -12.59 8.81
C SER A 244 -7.05 -13.49 7.71
N LYS A 245 -7.57 -13.41 6.48
CA LYS A 245 -6.97 -14.10 5.33
C LYS A 245 -5.56 -13.59 4.99
N ALA A 246 -5.33 -12.28 5.04
CA ALA A 246 -4.01 -11.69 4.80
C ALA A 246 -2.98 -12.15 5.86
N ASP A 247 -3.38 -12.26 7.12
CA ASP A 247 -2.53 -12.76 8.21
C ASP A 247 -2.17 -14.24 8.01
N ASP A 248 -3.11 -15.05 7.51
CA ASP A 248 -2.82 -16.45 7.17
C ASP A 248 -1.87 -16.56 5.97
N TRP A 249 -1.97 -15.66 5.00
CA TRP A 249 -1.01 -15.57 3.91
C TRP A 249 0.36 -15.07 4.37
N PHE A 250 0.41 -14.16 5.34
CA PHE A 250 1.67 -13.74 5.96
C PHE A 250 2.38 -14.93 6.62
N LYS A 251 1.64 -15.75 7.38
CA LYS A 251 2.20 -17.00 7.94
C LYS A 251 2.74 -17.92 6.86
N ARG A 252 2.02 -18.09 5.74
CA ARG A 252 2.52 -18.85 4.58
C ARG A 252 3.80 -18.24 3.99
N GLY A 253 3.86 -16.92 3.84
CA GLY A 253 5.07 -16.22 3.41
C GLY A 253 6.28 -16.47 4.32
N ILE A 254 6.07 -16.65 5.63
CA ILE A 254 7.13 -17.08 6.56
C ILE A 254 7.59 -18.51 6.29
N TYR A 255 6.67 -19.44 6.02
CA TYR A 255 7.03 -20.81 5.64
C TYR A 255 7.79 -20.84 4.31
N ASP A 256 7.31 -20.13 3.30
CA ASP A 256 7.97 -19.99 1.99
C ASP A 256 9.38 -19.39 2.16
N MET A 257 9.52 -18.38 3.02
CA MET A 257 10.82 -17.80 3.39
C MET A 257 11.76 -18.86 3.98
N ILE A 258 11.29 -19.69 4.93
CA ILE A 258 12.11 -20.75 5.54
C ILE A 258 12.54 -21.77 4.48
N GLU A 259 11.61 -22.28 3.68
CA GLU A 259 11.88 -23.28 2.64
C GLU A 259 12.88 -22.76 1.60
N LEU A 260 12.72 -21.50 1.17
CA LEU A 260 13.65 -20.85 0.26
C LEU A 260 15.04 -20.75 0.89
N LEU A 261 15.15 -20.32 2.16
CA LEU A 261 16.44 -20.21 2.84
C LEU A 261 17.15 -21.57 3.00
N GLU A 262 16.42 -22.66 3.28
CA GLU A 262 16.97 -24.01 3.39
C GLU A 262 17.47 -24.57 2.06
N LYS A 263 16.68 -24.43 0.97
CA LYS A 263 17.11 -24.82 -0.39
C LYS A 263 18.45 -24.18 -0.79
N ASN A 264 18.69 -22.96 -0.34
CA ASN A 264 19.91 -22.23 -0.65
C ASN A 264 21.13 -22.74 0.10
N GLN A 265 20.97 -23.22 1.33
CA GLN A 265 22.07 -23.86 2.05
C GLN A 265 22.49 -25.15 1.33
N ASN A 266 21.53 -25.97 0.90
CA ASN A 266 21.80 -27.25 0.23
C ASN A 266 22.43 -27.09 -1.17
N ASN A 267 22.07 -26.04 -1.91
CA ASN A 267 22.71 -25.76 -3.21
C ASN A 267 24.14 -25.20 -3.07
N SER A 268 24.45 -24.55 -1.94
CA SER A 268 25.80 -23.99 -1.68
C SER A 268 26.79 -25.09 -1.31
N THR A 269 26.34 -26.16 -0.65
CA THR A 269 27.17 -27.34 -0.31
C THR A 269 27.46 -28.24 -1.52
N ASN A 270 26.55 -28.31 -2.50
CA ASN A 270 26.75 -29.13 -3.72
C ASN A 270 27.66 -28.48 -4.78
N LEU A 271 28.04 -27.20 -4.61
CA LEU A 271 29.00 -26.50 -5.48
C LEU A 271 30.46 -26.59 -4.98
N LEU A 272 30.69 -27.26 -3.85
CA LEU A 272 32.01 -27.46 -3.23
C LEU A 272 32.56 -28.89 -3.42
N HIS A 273 31.98 -29.67 -4.33
CA HIS A 273 32.46 -30.99 -4.73
C HIS A 273 32.77 -31.05 -6.23
#